data_AF-A0A3D4AWZ1-F1
#
_entry.id   AF-A0A3D4AWZ1-F1
#
_cell.length_a   1.000
_cell.length_b   1.000
_cell.length_c   1.000
_cell.angle_alpha   90.00
_cell.angle_beta   90.00
_cell.angle_gamma   90.00
#
_symmetry.space_group_name_H-M   'P 1'
#
loop_
_entity.id
_entity.type
_entity.pdbx_description
1 polymer ?
#
loop_
_entity_poly.entity_id
_entity_poly.type
_entity_poly.pdbx_seq_one_letter_code
_entity_poly.pdbx_strand_id
1 'polypeptide(L)' 'WLYGGSQRAVEETLNHGRAGVMPAFKEILGEDKIHLLTAYVYSLSQEK' A
#
# COMPACT_ATOMS: atom_id res chain seq x y z
N TRP A 1 -10.47 0.56 -4.28
CA TRP A 1 -9.62 -0.23 -5.22
C TRP A 1 -8.37 0.58 -5.52
N LEU A 2 -7.18 -0.04 -5.57
CA LEU A 2 -5.90 0.67 -5.72
C LEU A 2 -5.69 1.24 -7.14
N TYR A 3 -6.08 0.49 -8.18
CA TYR A 3 -5.89 0.88 -9.58
C TYR A 3 -7.16 1.44 -10.25
N GLY A 4 -8.09 1.97 -9.45
CA GLY A 4 -9.41 2.45 -9.92
C GLY A 4 -10.40 1.32 -10.20
N GLY A 5 -11.70 1.65 -10.21
CA GLY A 5 -12.77 0.65 -10.32
C GLY A 5 -13.82 0.86 -11.42
N SER A 6 -13.52 1.71 -12.40
CA SER A 6 -14.31 1.78 -13.62
C SER A 6 -14.10 0.51 -14.48
N GLN A 7 -15.05 0.21 -15.35
CA GLN A 7 -14.95 -0.91 -16.30
C GLN A 7 -13.62 -0.88 -17.07
N ARG A 8 -13.25 0.29 -17.61
CA ARG A 8 -11.97 0.49 -18.30
C ARG A 8 -10.76 0.13 -17.45
N ALA A 9 -10.75 0.48 -16.17
CA ALA A 9 -9.63 0.20 -15.27
C ALA A 9 -9.49 -1.31 -14.95
N VAL A 10 -10.62 -2.02 -14.90
CA VAL A 10 -10.65 -3.49 -14.76
C VAL A 10 -10.12 -4.16 -16.02
N GLU A 11 -10.62 -3.76 -17.19
CA GLU A 11 -10.16 -4.29 -18.48
C GLU A 11 -8.65 -4.09 -18.67
N GLU A 12 -8.12 -2.91 -18.32
CA GLU A 12 -6.69 -2.62 -18.38
C GLU A 12 -5.89 -3.54 -17.46
N THR A 13 -6.39 -3.80 -16.24
CA THR A 13 -5.79 -4.69 -15.25
C THR A 13 -5.80 -6.14 -15.71
N LEU A 14 -6.88 -6.60 -16.37
CA LEU A 14 -6.97 -7.96 -16.91
C LEU A 14 -6.05 -8.18 -18.11
N ASN A 15 -6.01 -7.22 -19.03
CA ASN A 15 -5.26 -7.35 -20.28
C ASN A 15 -3.74 -7.18 -20.09
N HIS A 16 -3.32 -6.30 -19.19
CA HIS A 16 -1.90 -5.95 -19.03
C HIS A 16 -1.32 -6.38 -17.67
N GLY A 17 -2.15 -6.89 -16.76
CA GLY A 17 -1.75 -7.18 -15.40
C GLY A 17 -1.40 -5.92 -14.60
N ARG A 18 -0.99 -6.13 -13.34
CA ARG A 18 -0.42 -5.09 -12.45
C ARG A 18 0.66 -5.73 -11.58
N ALA A 19 1.75 -5.01 -11.33
CA ALA A 19 2.85 -5.46 -10.49
C ALA A 19 3.12 -4.45 -9.37
N GLY A 20 2.20 -4.37 -8.41
CA GLY A 20 2.38 -3.55 -7.22
C GLY A 20 3.53 -4.08 -6.36
N VAL A 21 4.48 -3.23 -6.02
CA VAL A 21 5.63 -3.59 -5.16
C VAL A 21 5.58 -2.73 -3.91
N MET A 22 5.59 -3.37 -2.74
CA MET A 22 5.87 -2.72 -1.47
C MET A 22 7.34 -2.98 -1.13
N PRO A 23 8.24 -1.98 -1.23
CA PRO A 23 9.65 -2.17 -0.93
C PRO A 23 9.87 -2.54 0.55
N ALA A 24 10.96 -3.26 0.82
CA ALA A 24 11.40 -3.48 2.18
C ALA A 24 11.98 -2.19 2.76
N PHE A 25 11.43 -1.74 3.90
CA PHE A 25 11.90 -0.52 4.58
C PHE A 25 12.91 -0.79 5.70
N LYS A 26 13.24 -2.06 5.98
CA LYS A 26 14.13 -2.47 7.09
C LYS A 26 15.45 -1.72 7.10
N GLU A 27 16.17 -1.76 5.98
CA GLU A 27 17.51 -1.16 5.83
C GLU A 27 17.47 0.37 5.70
N ILE A 28 16.29 0.96 5.47
CA ILE A 28 16.12 2.41 5.25
C ILE A 28 15.75 3.11 6.55
N LEU A 29 14.90 2.49 7.38
CA LEU A 29 14.26 3.14 8.52
C LEU A 29 14.76 2.63 9.88
N GLY A 30 15.24 1.38 9.97
CA GLY A 30 15.57 0.75 11.25
C GLY A 30 14.32 0.39 12.08
N GLU A 31 14.48 -0.48 13.09
CA GLU A 31 13.33 -1.06 13.82
C GLU A 31 12.49 -0.01 14.57
N ASP A 32 13.12 0.92 15.29
CA ASP A 32 12.39 1.91 16.11
C ASP A 32 11.43 2.75 15.28
N LYS A 33 11.87 3.21 14.10
CA LYS A 33 11.03 4.03 13.21
C LYS A 33 9.94 3.21 12.54
N ILE A 34 10.22 1.95 12.21
CA ILE A 34 9.22 1.03 11.67
C ILE A 34 8.10 0.83 12.69
N HIS A 35 8.44 0.60 13.97
CA HIS A 35 7.43 0.47 15.02
C HIS A 35 6.55 1.71 15.16
N LEU A 36 7.13 2.91 15.18
CA LEU A 36 6.37 4.16 15.26
C LEU A 36 5.45 4.36 14.03
N LEU A 37 5.97 4.13 12.83
CA LEU A 37 5.19 4.27 11.59
C LEU A 37 4.06 3.24 11.50
N THR A 38 4.30 2.00 11.91
CA THR A 38 3.25 0.97 11.95
C THR A 38 2.15 1.36 12.92
N ALA A 39 2.49 1.85 14.11
CA ALA A 39 1.51 2.33 15.08
C ALA A 39 0.68 3.50 14.52
N TYR A 40 1.32 4.44 13.84
CA TYR A 40 0.64 5.57 13.19
C TYR A 40 -0.30 5.13 12.06
N VAL A 41 0.15 4.29 11.13
CA VAL A 41 -0.71 3.78 10.04
C VAL A 41 -1.90 2.99 10.61
N TYR A 42 -1.68 2.23 11.69
CA TYR A 42 -2.75 1.55 12.38
C TYR A 42 -3.77 2.52 12.98
N SER A 43 -3.33 3.61 13.62
CA SER A 43 -4.24 4.59 14.23
C SER A 43 -5.14 5.28 13.20
N LEU A 44 -4.64 5.53 11.97
CA LEU A 44 -5.44 6.10 10.88
C LEU A 44 -6.68 5.26 10.53
N SER A 45 -6.64 3.95 10.76
CA SER A 45 -7.79 3.07 10.55
C SER A 45 -8.79 3.05 11.70
N GLN A 46 -8.42 3.62 12.85
CA GLN A 46 -9.22 3.67 14.08
C GLN A 46 -9.78 5.07 14.35
N GLU A 47 -9.23 6.10 13.72
CA GLU A 47 -9.83 7.43 13.67
C GLU A 47 -11.14 7.36 12.87
N LYS A 48 -12.24 7.74 13.52
CA LYS A 48 -13.61 7.61 13.02
C LYS A 48 -14.16 8.96 12.56
#